data_AF-A0A7Z9I2M1-F1
#
_entry.id   AF-A0A7Z9I2M1-F1
#
_cell.length_a   1.000
_cell.length_b   1.000
_cell.length_c   1.000
_cell.angle_alpha   90.00
_cell.angle_beta   90.00
_cell.angle_gamma   90.00
#
_symmetry.space_group_name_H-M   'P 1'
#
loop_
_entity.id
_entity.type
_entity.pdbx_description
1 polymer ?
#
loop_
_entity_poly.entity_id
_entity_poly.type
_entity_poly.pdbx_seq_one_letter_code
_entity_poly.pdbx_strand_id
1 'polypeptide(L)'
;MRLLAKLLKENNYIEKESEWLMHFSTNALDKVQSGLVGWLKNKYELQYLLRRLQTFDYIKYPDPTNYPRHFLVDGKPLKDLGGGNHDYDKLGAIDAIIDEIKKHSI
;
A
#
# COMPACT_ATOMS: atom_id res chain seq x y z
N MET A 1 -10.97 -3.26 -0.46
CA MET A 1 -10.08 -2.50 0.46
C MET A 1 -9.99 -3.06 1.89
N ARG A 2 -11.10 -3.42 2.57
CA ARG A 2 -11.04 -4.00 3.94
C ARG A 2 -10.21 -5.29 4.01
N LEU A 3 -10.49 -6.25 3.13
CA LEU A 3 -9.74 -7.50 3.06
C LEU A 3 -8.24 -7.26 2.80
N LEU A 4 -7.91 -6.34 1.89
CA LEU A 4 -6.52 -5.95 1.62
C LEU A 4 -5.82 -5.42 2.89
N ALA A 5 -6.42 -4.47 3.60
CA ALA A 5 -5.85 -3.90 4.82
C ALA A 5 -5.56 -4.99 5.86
N LYS A 6 -6.53 -5.89 6.08
CA LYS A 6 -6.39 -7.05 6.96
C LYS A 6 -5.23 -7.95 6.56
N LEU A 7 -5.18 -8.38 5.29
CA LEU A 7 -4.12 -9.26 4.80
C LEU A 7 -2.74 -8.60 4.89
N LEU A 8 -2.63 -7.30 4.59
CA LEU A 8 -1.39 -6.55 4.77
C LEU A 8 -0.95 -6.50 6.23
N LYS A 9 -1.90 -6.32 7.17
CA LYS A 9 -1.60 -6.32 8.60
C LYS A 9 -1.14 -7.70 9.09
N GLU A 10 -1.86 -8.76 8.73
CA GLU A 10 -1.54 -10.15 9.09
C GLU A 10 -0.17 -10.58 8.56
N ASN A 11 0.23 -10.10 7.39
CA ASN A 11 1.54 -10.39 6.77
C ASN A 11 2.64 -9.39 7.17
N ASN A 12 2.40 -8.52 8.16
CA ASN A 12 3.36 -7.53 8.66
C ASN A 12 3.87 -6.57 7.58
N TYR A 13 3.00 -6.13 6.67
CA TYR A 13 3.27 -5.08 5.69
C TYR A 13 2.91 -3.69 6.21
N ILE A 14 1.90 -3.59 7.08
CA ILE A 14 1.46 -2.32 7.66
C ILE A 14 1.30 -2.39 9.18
N GLU A 15 1.43 -1.24 9.84
CA GLU A 15 1.23 -1.12 11.28
C GLU A 15 -0.25 -1.14 11.68
N LYS A 16 -1.13 -0.46 10.95
CA LYS A 16 -2.55 -0.35 11.28
C LYS A 16 -3.44 -0.43 10.05
N GLU A 17 -4.47 -1.25 10.12
CA GLU A 17 -5.48 -1.36 9.06
C GLU A 17 -6.25 -0.05 8.87
N SER A 18 -6.55 0.65 9.97
CA SER A 18 -7.34 1.88 9.95
C SER A 18 -6.67 2.99 9.14
N GLU A 19 -5.35 3.16 9.26
CA GLU A 19 -4.59 4.16 8.51
C GLU A 19 -4.64 3.88 7.01
N TRP A 20 -4.47 2.62 6.61
CA TRP A 20 -4.63 2.20 5.21
C TRP A 20 -6.03 2.49 4.68
N LEU A 21 -7.06 2.15 5.44
CA LEU A 21 -8.45 2.32 5.03
C LEU A 21 -8.86 3.79 4.92
N MET A 22 -8.43 4.63 5.88
CA MET A 22 -8.69 6.07 5.82
C MET A 22 -7.98 6.71 4.64
N HIS A 23 -6.72 6.33 4.40
CA HIS A 23 -5.91 6.86 3.30
C HIS A 23 -6.56 6.62 1.93
N PHE A 24 -7.08 5.41 1.71
CA PHE A 24 -7.76 5.03 0.47
C PHE A 24 -9.29 5.14 0.53
N SER A 25 -9.85 5.83 1.53
CA SER A 25 -11.29 6.04 1.65
C SER A 25 -11.81 6.86 0.46
N THR A 26 -13.09 6.70 0.09
CA THR A 26 -13.75 7.62 -0.86
C THR A 26 -14.23 8.90 -0.18
N ASN A 27 -14.28 8.92 1.16
CA ASN A 27 -14.65 10.08 1.95
C ASN A 27 -13.48 11.06 2.06
N ALA A 28 -13.71 12.33 1.69
CA ALA A 28 -12.68 13.37 1.72
C ALA A 28 -12.19 13.70 3.14
N LEU A 29 -13.08 13.61 4.15
CA LEU A 29 -12.75 13.90 5.54
C LEU A 29 -11.82 12.82 6.12
N ASP A 30 -12.09 11.56 5.81
CA ASP A 30 -11.20 10.44 6.18
C ASP A 30 -9.80 10.61 5.60
N LYS A 31 -9.69 11.07 4.34
CA LYS A 31 -8.39 11.33 3.70
C LYS A 31 -7.61 12.44 4.40
N VAL A 32 -8.27 13.55 4.73
CA VAL A 32 -7.65 14.69 5.41
C VAL A 32 -7.19 14.31 6.82
N GLN A 33 -7.94 13.45 7.49
CA GLN A 33 -7.60 12.95 8.83
C GLN A 33 -6.64 11.77 8.80
N SER A 34 -6.39 11.18 7.62
CA SER A 34 -5.48 10.04 7.51
C SER A 34 -4.05 10.49 7.86
N GLY A 35 -3.47 9.82 8.85
CA GLY A 35 -2.04 9.90 9.10
C GLY A 35 -1.24 9.24 7.98
N LEU A 36 0.08 9.26 8.13
CA LEU A 36 0.95 8.49 7.24
C LEU A 36 0.70 7.00 7.44
N VAL A 37 0.67 6.24 6.34
CA VAL A 37 0.62 4.78 6.41
C VAL A 37 2.00 4.25 6.78
N GLY A 38 2.10 3.58 7.93
CA GLY A 38 3.33 2.88 8.34
C GLY A 38 3.52 1.58 7.56
N TRP A 39 4.38 1.60 6.56
CA TRP A 39 4.82 0.46 5.76
C TRP A 39 6.09 -0.17 6.33
N LEU A 40 6.04 -1.48 6.56
CA LEU A 40 7.03 -2.24 7.33
C LEU A 40 8.01 -3.07 6.47
N LYS A 41 7.93 -2.94 5.14
CA LYS A 41 8.87 -3.57 4.21
C LYS A 41 9.66 -2.50 3.48
N ASN A 42 10.52 -2.90 2.56
CA ASN A 42 11.24 -1.94 1.73
C ASN A 42 10.29 -1.16 0.79
N LYS A 43 10.78 -0.04 0.26
CA LYS A 43 10.03 0.81 -0.68
C LYS A 43 9.69 0.13 -2.01
N TYR A 44 10.46 -0.88 -2.42
CA TYR A 44 10.24 -1.58 -3.68
C TYR A 44 8.98 -2.45 -3.61
N GLU A 45 8.80 -3.16 -2.51
CA GLU A 45 7.58 -3.91 -2.22
C GLU A 45 6.34 -2.99 -2.14
N LEU A 46 6.46 -1.82 -1.50
CA LEU A 46 5.39 -0.82 -1.48
C LEU A 46 5.02 -0.37 -2.89
N GLN A 47 6.03 0.00 -3.69
CA GLN A 47 5.83 0.42 -5.07
C GLN A 47 5.17 -0.68 -5.90
N TYR A 48 5.60 -1.92 -5.74
CA TYR A 48 5.04 -3.06 -6.45
C TYR A 48 3.55 -3.23 -6.13
N LEU A 49 3.20 -3.25 -4.84
CA LEU A 49 1.81 -3.34 -4.39
C LEU A 49 0.96 -2.22 -5.00
N LEU A 50 1.39 -0.96 -4.87
CA LEU A 50 0.64 0.20 -5.35
C LEU A 50 0.39 0.16 -6.86
N ARG A 51 1.40 -0.25 -7.65
CA ARG A 51 1.24 -0.44 -9.10
C ARG A 51 0.23 -1.53 -9.43
N ARG A 52 0.26 -2.66 -8.72
CA ARG A 52 -0.70 -3.76 -8.94
C ARG A 52 -2.11 -3.32 -8.61
N LEU A 53 -2.32 -2.64 -7.47
CA LEU A 53 -3.62 -2.11 -7.09
C LEU A 53 -4.16 -1.09 -8.10
N GLN A 54 -3.29 -0.26 -8.68
CA GLN A 54 -3.67 0.66 -9.76
C GLN A 54 -4.07 -0.10 -11.03
N THR A 55 -3.28 -1.09 -11.47
CA THR A 55 -3.56 -1.88 -12.68
C THR A 55 -4.90 -2.59 -12.61
N PHE A 56 -5.36 -2.97 -11.41
CA PHE A 56 -6.65 -3.61 -11.19
C PHE A 56 -7.75 -2.62 -10.77
N ASP A 57 -7.54 -1.31 -10.94
CA ASP A 57 -8.49 -0.24 -10.61
C ASP A 57 -8.98 -0.23 -9.13
N TYR A 58 -8.25 -0.85 -8.21
CA TYR A 58 -8.59 -0.83 -6.78
C TYR A 58 -8.34 0.53 -6.14
N ILE A 59 -7.40 1.30 -6.68
CA ILE A 59 -7.10 2.66 -6.25
C ILE A 59 -6.98 3.57 -7.47
N LYS A 60 -7.50 4.81 -7.35
CA LYS A 60 -7.17 5.87 -8.30
C LYS A 60 -5.86 6.51 -7.84
N TYR A 61 -4.83 6.37 -8.66
CA TYR A 61 -3.48 6.83 -8.38
C TYR A 61 -3.45 8.36 -8.21
N PRO A 62 -3.10 8.91 -7.03
CA PRO A 62 -2.71 10.31 -6.96
C PRO A 62 -1.34 10.48 -7.63
N ASP A 63 -1.04 11.72 -8.04
CA ASP A 63 0.21 12.11 -8.72
C ASP A 63 1.45 11.39 -8.12
N PRO A 64 2.26 10.67 -8.94
CA PRO A 64 3.51 10.02 -8.54
C PRO A 64 4.47 10.88 -7.69
N THR A 65 4.37 12.20 -7.82
CA THR A 65 5.19 13.16 -7.07
C THR A 65 4.75 13.34 -5.61
N ASN A 66 3.55 12.89 -5.23
CA ASN A 66 2.99 13.04 -3.89
C ASN A 66 3.13 11.81 -2.97
N TYR A 67 3.53 10.64 -3.50
CA TYR A 67 3.76 9.42 -2.70
C TYR A 67 4.61 9.61 -1.44
N PRO A 68 5.72 10.37 -1.49
CA PRO A 68 6.57 10.65 -0.33
C PRO A 68 5.81 11.12 0.92
N ARG A 69 4.67 11.79 0.73
CA ARG A 69 3.91 12.46 1.80
C ARG A 69 2.83 11.59 2.43
N HIS A 70 2.71 10.33 2.00
CA HIS A 70 1.61 9.45 2.41
C HIS A 70 2.07 8.20 3.16
N PHE A 71 3.36 7.86 3.09
CA PHE A 71 3.90 6.62 3.63
C PHE A 71 5.14 6.88 4.48
N LEU A 72 5.24 6.15 5.59
CA LEU A 72 6.49 5.88 6.29
C LEU A 72 6.97 4.49 5.85
N VAL A 73 8.22 4.36 5.40
CA VAL A 73 8.87 3.09 5.10
C VAL A 73 9.89 2.82 6.20
N ASP A 74 9.71 1.73 6.95
CA ASP A 74 10.51 1.39 8.13
C ASP A 74 10.64 2.58 9.11
N GLY A 75 9.50 3.24 9.35
CA GLY A 75 9.41 4.41 10.25
C GLY A 75 10.00 5.71 9.70
N LYS A 76 10.50 5.73 8.46
CA LYS A 76 11.08 6.94 7.83
C LYS A 76 10.17 7.46 6.73
N PRO A 77 10.01 8.80 6.59
CA PRO A 77 9.30 9.37 5.44
C PRO A 77 9.83 8.81 4.13
N LEU A 78 8.93 8.30 3.29
CA LEU A 78 9.27 7.90 1.93
C LEU A 78 9.83 9.13 1.21
N LYS A 79 11.03 9.06 0.64
CA LYS A 79 11.64 10.19 -0.09
C LYS A 79 11.24 10.20 -1.57
N ASP A 80 11.11 9.01 -2.15
CA ASP A 80 10.77 8.77 -3.54
C ASP A 80 10.29 7.32 -3.71
N LEU A 81 9.61 7.06 -4.84
CA LEU A 81 9.30 5.70 -5.30
C LEU A 81 10.37 5.17 -6.29
N GLY A 82 11.50 5.85 -6.45
CA GLY A 82 12.49 5.54 -7.50
C GLY A 82 13.73 4.84 -6.96
N GLY A 83 14.23 3.81 -7.65
CA GLY A 83 15.54 3.21 -7.39
C GLY A 83 15.66 2.45 -6.06
N GLY A 84 15.78 1.13 -6.12
CA GLY A 84 16.07 0.27 -4.98
C GLY A 84 16.54 -1.08 -5.48
N ASN A 85 17.07 -1.92 -4.59
CA ASN A 85 17.36 -3.30 -4.95
C ASN A 85 16.06 -4.01 -5.29
N HIS A 86 15.98 -4.55 -6.51
CA HIS A 86 14.86 -5.34 -6.97
C HIS A 86 14.97 -6.76 -6.40
N ASP A 87 14.63 -6.93 -5.12
CA ASP A 87 14.50 -8.24 -4.50
C ASP A 87 13.18 -8.89 -4.95
N TYR A 88 13.16 -9.39 -6.19
CA TYR A 88 11.99 -10.02 -6.80
C TYR A 88 11.45 -11.21 -6.00
N ASP A 89 12.32 -11.94 -5.28
CA ASP A 89 11.96 -13.10 -4.46
C ASP A 89 10.98 -12.75 -3.32
N LYS A 90 10.88 -11.47 -2.95
CA LYS A 90 10.01 -10.98 -1.87
C LYS A 90 8.61 -10.56 -2.36
N LEU A 91 8.37 -10.57 -3.67
CA LEU A 91 7.10 -10.12 -4.25
C LEU A 91 6.00 -11.18 -4.23
N GLY A 92 6.35 -12.46 -4.10
CA GLY A 92 5.38 -13.57 -4.15
C GLY A 92 4.29 -13.48 -3.08
N ALA A 93 4.61 -12.96 -1.89
CA ALA A 93 3.61 -12.73 -0.84
C ALA A 93 2.63 -11.61 -1.21
N ILE A 94 3.08 -10.55 -1.89
CA ILE A 94 2.19 -9.50 -2.40
C ILE A 94 1.27 -10.06 -3.48
N ASP A 95 1.81 -10.84 -4.43
CA ASP A 95 0.98 -11.45 -5.46
C ASP A 95 -0.06 -12.41 -4.89
N ALA A 96 0.29 -13.22 -3.88
CA ALA A 96 -0.68 -14.07 -3.18
C ALA A 96 -1.79 -13.25 -2.50
N ILE A 97 -1.46 -12.13 -1.85
CA ILE A 97 -2.45 -11.21 -1.28
C ILE A 97 -3.36 -10.63 -2.37
N ILE A 98 -2.79 -10.22 -3.51
CA ILE A 98 -3.53 -9.67 -4.65
C ILE A 98 -4.47 -10.71 -5.27
N ASP A 99 -4.04 -11.97 -5.38
CA ASP A 99 -4.89 -13.02 -5.91
C ASP A 99 -6.01 -13.39 -4.94
N GLU A 100 -5.74 -13.33 -3.64
CA GLU A 100 -6.76 -13.56 -2.62
C GLU A 100 -7.86 -12.48 -2.64
N ILE A 101 -7.49 -11.20 -2.79
CA ILE A 101 -8.50 -10.14 -2.93
C ILE A 101 -9.30 -10.27 -4.22
N LYS A 102 -8.71 -10.75 -5.33
CA LYS A 102 -9.41 -10.95 -6.60
C LYS A 102 -10.47 -12.04 -6.49
N LYS A 103 -10.17 -13.17 -5.84
CA LYS A 103 -11.15 -14.24 -5.61
C LYS A 103 -12.39 -13.75 -4.86
N HIS A 104 -12.21 -12.75 -4.00
CA HIS A 104 -13.28 -12.16 -3.18
C HIS A 104 -13.86 -10.86 -3.76
N SER A 105 -13.44 -10.46 -4.95
CA SER A 105 -13.95 -9.28 -5.68
C SER A 105 -15.00 -9.66 -6.75
N ILE A 106 -15.36 -10.94 -6.83
CA ILE A 106 -16.39 -11.50 -7.73
C ILE A 106 -17.72 -11.58 -7.00
#